data_AF-A0A6N9AW99-F1
#
_entry.id   AF-A0A6N9AW99-F1
#
_cell.length_a   1.000
_cell.length_b   1.000
_cell.length_c   1.000
_cell.angle_alpha   90.00
_cell.angle_beta   90.00
_cell.angle_gamma   90.00
#
_symmetry.space_group_name_H-M   'P 1'
#
loop_
_entity.id
_entity.type
_entity.pdbx_description
1 polymer ?
#
loop_
_entity_poly.entity_id
_entity_poly.type
_entity_poly.pdbx_seq_one_letter_code
_entity_poly.pdbx_strand_id
1 'polypeptide(L)'
;MADDYDIHVSVETHYLDHRSSPNEDRFVFAYTITITNYGKVGAQLLRRHWIVKDSDERVQEVRGDGVVGEQPHLMPGESYQYTSGTVLETPVGTMEGSYQMIADDGAQFDATNPLFVLAAKQTLHKVREPEYRSSIYR
;
A
#
# COMPACT_ATOMS: atom_id res chain seq x y z
N MET A 1 -25.99 14.43 -7.18
CA MET A 1 -25.35 13.88 -8.39
C MET A 1 -23.86 13.66 -8.17
N ALA A 2 -23.02 14.67 -7.89
CA ALA A 2 -21.61 14.40 -7.56
C ALA A 2 -21.41 13.74 -6.17
N ASP A 3 -22.28 14.05 -5.20
CA ASP A 3 -22.13 13.57 -3.81
C ASP A 3 -22.81 12.21 -3.54
N ASP A 4 -23.39 11.56 -4.55
CA ASP A 4 -24.16 10.34 -4.32
C ASP A 4 -23.24 9.10 -4.21
N TYR A 5 -22.09 9.14 -4.88
CA TYR A 5 -21.03 8.13 -4.83
C TYR A 5 -19.71 8.78 -4.38
N ASP A 6 -19.38 8.63 -3.11
CA ASP A 6 -18.14 9.15 -2.54
C ASP A 6 -17.49 8.05 -1.71
N ILE A 7 -16.47 7.40 -2.29
CA ILE A 7 -15.68 6.38 -1.62
C ILE A 7 -14.30 6.96 -1.34
N HIS A 8 -13.99 7.09 -0.05
CA HIS A 8 -12.70 7.55 0.40
C HIS A 8 -11.80 6.36 0.75
N VAL A 9 -10.53 6.45 0.36
CA VAL A 9 -9.52 5.43 0.66
C VAL A 9 -8.39 6.09 1.44
N SER A 10 -8.13 5.58 2.65
CA SER A 10 -6.96 5.95 3.44
C SER A 10 -6.01 4.78 3.57
N VAL A 11 -4.71 5.08 3.65
CA VAL A 11 -3.64 4.07 3.62
C VAL A 11 -2.63 4.34 4.73
N GLU A 12 -2.28 3.30 5.46
CA GLU A 12 -1.18 3.28 6.42
C GLU A 12 -0.16 2.22 6.00
N THR A 13 1.13 2.57 5.99
CA THR A 13 2.19 1.68 5.50
C THR A 13 3.19 1.36 6.61
N HIS A 14 3.67 0.13 6.64
CA HIS A 14 4.63 -0.36 7.62
C HIS A 14 5.71 -1.20 6.95
N TYR A 15 6.96 -0.81 7.09
CA TYR A 15 8.10 -1.66 6.73
C TYR A 15 8.28 -2.77 7.77
N LEU A 16 8.48 -4.01 7.32
CA LEU A 16 8.61 -5.19 8.18
C LEU A 16 10.07 -5.67 8.22
N ASP A 17 10.88 -5.08 9.11
CA ASP A 17 12.31 -5.39 9.29
C ASP A 17 12.56 -6.90 9.39
N HIS A 18 11.80 -7.59 10.25
CA HIS A 18 11.97 -9.02 10.54
C HIS A 18 11.63 -9.94 9.36
N ARG A 19 10.93 -9.44 8.35
CA ARG A 19 10.64 -10.17 7.11
C ARG A 19 11.48 -9.68 5.95
N SER A 20 12.35 -8.72 6.14
CA SER A 20 13.14 -8.10 5.07
C SER A 20 14.59 -8.54 5.14
N SER A 21 15.28 -8.50 4.01
CA SER A 21 16.69 -8.82 3.86
C SER A 21 17.32 -7.79 2.92
N PRO A 22 17.74 -6.62 3.43
CA PRO A 22 18.30 -5.55 2.59
C PRO A 22 19.56 -5.95 1.82
N ASN A 23 20.32 -6.94 2.30
CA ASN A 23 21.50 -7.46 1.60
C ASN A 23 21.14 -8.37 0.40
N GLU A 24 19.87 -8.77 0.29
CA GLU A 24 19.34 -9.61 -0.78
C GLU A 24 18.30 -8.84 -1.60
N ASP A 25 18.31 -7.50 -1.55
CA ASP A 25 17.37 -6.62 -2.24
C ASP A 25 15.92 -7.06 -2.00
N ARG A 26 15.56 -7.33 -0.74
CA ARG A 26 14.24 -7.82 -0.37
C ARG A 26 13.63 -7.00 0.75
N PHE A 27 12.73 -6.08 0.39
CA PHE A 27 12.06 -5.17 1.31
C PHE A 27 10.58 -5.50 1.40
N VAL A 28 10.12 -5.94 2.57
CA VAL A 28 8.73 -6.35 2.79
C VAL A 28 7.97 -5.23 3.47
N PHE A 29 6.86 -4.83 2.86
CA PHE A 29 5.96 -3.81 3.37
C PHE A 29 4.58 -4.42 3.64
N ALA A 30 3.99 -4.05 4.76
CA ALA A 30 2.55 -4.17 4.99
C ALA A 30 1.88 -2.83 4.73
N TYR A 31 0.65 -2.87 4.25
CA TYR A 31 -0.21 -1.70 4.14
C TYR A 31 -1.60 -2.06 4.67
N THR A 32 -2.18 -1.14 5.43
CA THR A 32 -3.56 -1.20 5.91
C THR A 32 -4.35 -0.17 5.13
N ILE A 33 -5.39 -0.61 4.45
CA ILE A 33 -6.28 0.23 3.68
C ILE A 33 -7.63 0.29 4.38
N THR A 34 -8.16 1.49 4.56
CA THR A 34 -9.53 1.73 5.02
C THR A 34 -10.32 2.36 3.89
N ILE A 35 -11.42 1.72 3.52
CA ILE A 35 -12.35 2.17 2.48
C ILE A 35 -13.62 2.62 3.20
N THR A 36 -13.98 3.89 3.07
CA THR A 36 -15.13 4.49 3.74
C THR A 36 -16.10 5.04 2.71
N ASN A 37 -17.39 4.73 2.86
CA ASN A 37 -18.43 5.31 2.01
C ASN A 37 -18.97 6.60 2.65
N TYR A 38 -18.59 7.75 2.10
CA TYR A 38 -19.17 9.06 2.44
C TYR A 38 -20.31 9.47 1.51
N GLY A 39 -20.60 8.65 0.49
CA GLY A 39 -21.72 8.85 -0.42
C GLY A 39 -23.07 8.63 0.26
N LYS A 40 -24.13 8.74 -0.54
CA LYS A 40 -25.52 8.61 -0.07
C LYS A 40 -26.15 7.27 -0.43
N VAL A 41 -25.48 6.49 -1.27
CA VAL A 41 -25.93 5.19 -1.76
C VAL A 41 -24.95 4.11 -1.31
N GLY A 42 -25.47 2.92 -0.95
CA GLY A 42 -24.62 1.77 -0.67
C GLY A 42 -23.85 1.34 -1.92
N ALA A 43 -22.65 0.80 -1.74
CA ALA A 43 -21.80 0.38 -2.85
C ALA A 43 -20.98 -0.86 -2.51
N GLN A 44 -20.81 -1.74 -3.48
CA GLN A 44 -20.00 -2.94 -3.37
C GLN A 44 -18.70 -2.81 -4.16
N LEU A 45 -17.59 -3.19 -3.53
CA LEU A 45 -16.30 -3.32 -4.19
C LEU A 45 -16.28 -4.62 -5.01
N LEU A 46 -15.99 -4.51 -6.30
CA LEU A 46 -15.95 -5.65 -7.21
C LEU A 46 -14.52 -6.10 -7.51
N ARG A 47 -13.65 -5.16 -7.88
CA ARG A 47 -12.29 -5.45 -8.37
C ARG A 47 -11.30 -4.42 -7.90
N ARG A 48 -10.03 -4.79 -7.90
CA ARG A 48 -8.89 -3.91 -7.62
C ARG A 48 -7.94 -3.88 -8.81
N HIS A 49 -7.33 -2.73 -9.04
CA HIS A 49 -6.19 -2.55 -9.94
C HIS A 49 -5.14 -1.70 -9.24
N TRP A 50 -3.95 -2.28 -9.06
CA TRP A 50 -2.78 -1.62 -8.49
C TRP A 50 -1.70 -1.43 -9.53
N ILE A 51 -0.99 -0.32 -9.42
CA ILE A 51 0.28 -0.04 -10.06
C ILE A 51 1.30 0.09 -8.93
N VAL A 52 2.31 -0.77 -8.95
CA VAL A 52 3.44 -0.77 -8.01
C VAL A 52 4.67 -0.34 -8.79
N LYS A 53 5.32 0.76 -8.38
CA LYS A 53 6.53 1.26 -9.01
C LYS A 53 7.67 1.29 -7.98
N ASP A 54 8.77 0.61 -8.27
CA ASP A 54 9.97 0.66 -7.44
C ASP A 54 10.84 1.90 -7.74
N SER A 55 11.91 2.13 -7.00
CA SER A 55 12.78 3.30 -7.22
C SER A 55 13.64 3.22 -8.48
N ASP A 56 13.73 2.03 -9.08
CA ASP A 56 14.45 1.77 -10.34
C ASP A 56 13.51 1.89 -11.54
N GLU A 57 12.32 2.45 -11.32
CA GLU A 57 11.25 2.68 -12.28
C GLU A 57 10.61 1.42 -12.87
N ARG A 58 10.84 0.25 -12.28
CA ARG A 58 10.14 -0.96 -12.71
C ARG A 58 8.70 -0.90 -12.21
N VAL A 59 7.78 -1.21 -13.11
CA VAL A 59 6.34 -1.16 -12.86
C VAL A 59 5.77 -2.57 -12.88
N GLN A 60 4.99 -2.90 -11.85
CA GLN A 60 4.17 -4.09 -11.78
C GLN A 60 2.71 -3.71 -11.65
N GLU A 61 1.86 -4.32 -12.48
CA GLU A 61 0.41 -4.19 -12.34
C GLU A 61 -0.19 -5.42 -11.65
N VAL A 62 -1.07 -5.19 -10.69
CA VAL A 62 -1.80 -6.24 -9.99
C VAL A 62 -3.29 -6.01 -10.16
N ARG A 63 -3.99 -6.97 -10.75
CA ARG A 63 -5.45 -6.94 -10.94
C ARG A 63 -6.09 -8.17 -10.30
N GLY A 64 -7.30 -8.02 -9.78
CA GLY A 64 -8.06 -9.16 -9.26
C GLY A 64 -9.41 -8.77 -8.69
N ASP A 65 -10.22 -9.78 -8.41
CA ASP A 65 -11.54 -9.61 -7.81
C ASP A 65 -11.41 -9.36 -6.31
N GLY A 66 -12.21 -8.42 -5.81
CA GLY A 66 -12.30 -8.08 -4.40
C GLY A 66 -11.01 -7.51 -3.81
N VAL A 67 -10.92 -7.58 -2.48
CA VAL A 67 -9.75 -7.32 -1.65
C VAL A 67 -9.64 -8.45 -0.64
N VAL A 68 -8.44 -9.01 -0.43
CA VAL A 68 -8.19 -10.12 0.51
C VAL A 68 -9.15 -11.33 0.40
N GLY A 69 -9.77 -11.54 -0.77
CA GLY A 69 -10.75 -12.61 -1.01
C GLY A 69 -12.21 -12.22 -0.77
N GLU A 70 -12.47 -10.96 -0.45
CA GLU A 70 -13.79 -10.42 -0.12
C GLU A 70 -14.21 -9.30 -1.07
N GLN A 71 -15.52 -9.11 -1.24
CA GLN A 71 -16.13 -8.02 -2.01
C GLN A 71 -17.08 -7.24 -1.09
N PRO A 72 -16.53 -6.38 -0.20
CA PRO A 72 -17.31 -5.72 0.82
C PRO A 72 -18.38 -4.81 0.21
N HIS A 73 -19.56 -4.84 0.81
CA HIS A 73 -20.64 -3.89 0.57
C HIS A 73 -20.66 -2.88 1.72
N LEU A 74 -20.67 -1.59 1.38
CA LEU A 74 -20.56 -0.49 2.31
C LEU A 74 -21.80 0.40 2.23
N MET A 75 -22.57 0.46 3.31
CA MET A 75 -23.62 1.45 3.46
C MET A 75 -23.03 2.85 3.70
N PRO A 76 -23.78 3.93 3.46
CA PRO A 76 -23.35 5.28 3.83
C PRO A 76 -22.87 5.38 5.28
N GLY A 77 -21.66 5.89 5.47
CA GLY A 77 -20.96 6.01 6.75
C GLY A 77 -20.18 4.77 7.20
N GLU A 78 -20.32 3.63 6.51
CA GLU A 78 -19.58 2.42 6.86
C GLU A 78 -18.16 2.43 6.30
N SER A 79 -17.31 1.66 6.97
CA SER A 79 -15.92 1.46 6.57
C SER A 79 -15.54 0.00 6.60
N TYR A 80 -14.72 -0.40 5.64
CA TYR A 80 -14.06 -1.70 5.61
C TYR A 80 -12.56 -1.51 5.64
N GLN A 81 -11.89 -2.23 6.53
CA GLN A 81 -10.45 -2.17 6.70
C GLN A 81 -9.83 -3.53 6.45
N TYR A 82 -8.73 -3.54 5.69
CA TYR A 82 -7.94 -4.75 5.49
C TYR A 82 -6.45 -4.44 5.48
N THR A 83 -5.65 -5.47 5.78
CA THR A 83 -4.20 -5.40 5.72
C THR A 83 -3.69 -6.41 4.70
N SER A 84 -2.76 -5.98 3.86
CA SER A 84 -2.03 -6.85 2.95
C SER A 84 -0.56 -6.44 2.90
N GLY A 85 0.22 -7.03 2.00
CA GLY A 85 1.63 -6.72 1.88
C GLY A 85 2.16 -6.88 0.48
N THR A 86 3.32 -6.26 0.24
CA THR A 86 4.08 -6.36 -1.00
C THR A 86 5.56 -6.49 -0.69
N VAL A 87 6.31 -7.00 -1.67
CA VAL A 87 7.77 -7.10 -1.62
C VAL A 87 8.33 -6.23 -2.73
N LEU A 88 9.27 -5.35 -2.40
CA LEU A 88 10.02 -4.56 -3.37
C LEU A 88 11.49 -4.99 -3.36
N GLU A 89 12.13 -4.80 -4.51
CA GLU A 89 13.59 -4.96 -4.63
C GLU A 89 14.36 -3.73 -4.13
N THR A 90 13.66 -2.61 -3.96
CA THR A 90 14.24 -1.34 -3.54
C THR A 90 13.73 -0.91 -2.16
N PRO A 91 14.50 -0.10 -1.39
CA PRO A 91 14.07 0.37 -0.08
C PRO A 91 12.94 1.40 -0.14
N VAL A 92 12.66 1.95 -1.32
CA VAL A 92 11.60 2.92 -1.57
C VAL A 92 10.83 2.52 -2.82
N GLY A 93 9.51 2.68 -2.80
CA GLY A 93 8.64 2.56 -3.96
C GLY A 93 7.34 3.31 -3.76
N THR A 94 6.46 3.20 -4.74
CA THR A 94 5.13 3.82 -4.73
C THR A 94 4.08 2.81 -5.14
N MET A 95 2.87 3.01 -4.63
CA MET A 95 1.70 2.25 -5.04
C MET A 95 0.55 3.23 -5.26
N GLU A 96 -0.22 3.00 -6.32
CA GLU A 96 -1.46 3.71 -6.61
C GLU A 96 -2.43 2.77 -7.32
N GLY A 97 -3.70 3.16 -7.43
CA GLY A 97 -4.66 2.30 -8.12
C GLY A 97 -6.09 2.75 -8.01
N SER A 98 -6.99 1.82 -8.31
CA SER A 98 -8.43 2.02 -8.19
C SER A 98 -9.16 0.74 -7.78
N TYR A 99 -10.34 0.94 -7.23
CA TYR A 99 -11.34 -0.09 -7.02
C TYR A 99 -12.51 0.13 -7.94
N GLN A 100 -12.90 -0.90 -8.67
CA GLN A 100 -14.16 -0.88 -9.40
C GLN A 100 -15.30 -1.15 -8.42
N MET A 101 -16.27 -0.24 -8.37
CA MET A 101 -17.43 -0.27 -7.49
C MET A 101 -18.73 -0.43 -8.29
N ILE A 102 -19.74 -0.99 -7.65
CA ILE A 102 -21.13 -0.94 -8.11
C ILE A 102 -22.03 -0.42 -6.99
N ALA A 103 -22.78 0.64 -7.26
CA ALA A 103 -23.77 1.19 -6.33
C ALA A 103 -25.06 0.36 -6.33
N ASP A 104 -25.86 0.47 -5.28
CA ASP A 104 -27.13 -0.25 -5.12
C ASP A 104 -28.17 0.09 -6.21
N ASP A 105 -28.03 1.24 -6.86
CA ASP A 105 -28.84 1.66 -8.02
C ASP A 105 -28.33 1.09 -9.36
N GLY A 106 -27.25 0.32 -9.33
CA GLY A 106 -26.62 -0.34 -10.48
C GLY A 106 -25.55 0.50 -11.18
N ALA A 107 -25.28 1.74 -10.75
CA ALA A 107 -24.23 2.56 -11.34
C ALA A 107 -22.84 1.97 -11.04
N GLN A 108 -21.98 1.90 -12.07
CA GLN A 108 -20.57 1.54 -11.89
C GLN A 108 -19.71 2.80 -11.83
N PHE A 109 -18.73 2.79 -10.94
CA PHE A 109 -17.79 3.88 -10.78
C PHE A 109 -16.47 3.36 -10.21
N ASP A 110 -15.41 4.16 -10.32
CA ASP A 110 -14.11 3.84 -9.76
C ASP A 110 -13.82 4.68 -8.52
N ALA A 111 -13.40 4.02 -7.44
CA ALA A 111 -12.85 4.67 -6.27
C ALA A 111 -11.32 4.68 -6.37
N THR A 112 -10.71 5.85 -6.45
CA THR A 112 -9.26 5.99 -6.53
C THR A 112 -8.61 5.63 -5.20
N ASN A 113 -7.61 4.75 -5.21
CA ASN A 113 -6.63 4.74 -4.13
C ASN A 113 -5.49 5.70 -4.48
N PRO A 114 -5.30 6.79 -3.72
CA PRO A 114 -4.24 7.76 -3.99
C PRO A 114 -2.85 7.11 -4.03
N LEU A 115 -1.92 7.76 -4.72
CA LEU A 115 -0.51 7.38 -4.68
C LEU A 115 0.02 7.51 -3.25
N PHE A 116 0.62 6.43 -2.75
CA PHE A 116 1.30 6.40 -1.46
C PHE A 116 2.71 5.81 -1.59
N VAL A 117 3.58 6.24 -0.69
CA VAL A 117 5.00 5.84 -0.68
C VAL A 117 5.20 4.67 0.28
N LEU A 118 5.95 3.68 -0.17
CA LEU A 118 6.54 2.65 0.66
C LEU A 118 7.99 3.05 0.92
N ALA A 119 8.38 3.20 2.19
CA ALA A 119 9.74 3.58 2.55
C ALA A 119 10.23 2.73 3.74
N ALA A 120 11.33 2.02 3.54
CA ALA A 120 12.05 1.41 4.64
C ALA A 120 12.56 2.52 5.55
N LYS A 121 12.47 2.32 6.88
CA LYS A 121 13.12 3.25 7.81
C LYS A 121 14.61 3.23 7.47
N GLN A 122 15.19 4.41 7.23
CA GLN A 122 16.63 4.52 7.10
C GLN A 122 17.25 3.96 8.36
N THR A 123 17.86 2.77 8.28
CA THR A 123 18.82 2.37 9.27
C THR A 123 19.99 3.33 9.03
N LEU A 124 20.08 4.40 9.82
CA LEU A 124 21.32 5.14 9.94
C LEU A 124 22.40 4.09 10.14
N HIS A 125 23.23 3.88 9.13
CA HIS A 125 24.41 3.05 9.24
C HIS A 125 25.17 3.64 10.44
N LYS A 126 25.18 2.93 11.57
CA LYS A 126 26.21 3.19 12.58
C LYS A 126 27.50 2.93 11.82
N VAL A 127 28.16 4.01 11.41
CA VAL A 127 29.53 3.97 10.90
C VAL A 127 30.28 3.14 11.95
N ARG A 128 30.69 1.92 11.57
CA ARG A 128 31.62 1.16 12.39
C ARG A 128 32.83 2.08 12.53
N GLU A 129 33.10 2.52 13.76
CA GLU A 129 34.34 3.24 14.05
C GLU A 129 35.50 2.39 13.51
N PRO A 130 36.42 2.97 12.73
CA PRO A 130 37.60 2.24 12.33
C PRO A 130 38.36 1.87 13.60
N GLU A 131 38.54 0.57 13.83
CA GLU A 131 39.45 0.08 14.85
C GLU A 131 40.86 0.60 14.53
N TYR A 132 41.24 1.71 15.15
CA TYR A 132 42.61 2.17 15.17
C TYR A 132 43.43 1.12 15.92
N ARG A 133 43.98 0.15 15.19
CA ARG A 133 45.07 -0.68 15.70
C ARG A 133 46.25 0.23 15.99
N SER A 134 46.37 0.63 17.25
CA SER A 134 47.61 1.17 17.80
C SER A 134 48.70 0.13 17.63
N SER A 135 49.58 0.34 16.64
CA SER A 135 50.87 -0.30 16.53
C SER A 135 51.91 0.79 16.68
N ILE A 136 52.40 0.96 17.92
CA ILE A 136 53.65 1.58 18.37
C ILE A 136 53.55 1.61 19.91
N TYR A 137 54.37 0.95 20.73
CA TYR A 137 55.82 0.85 20.75
C TYR A 137 56.29 -0.51 21.32
N ARG A 138 57.49 -0.83 20.87
CA ARG A 138 58.46 -1.77 21.42
C ARG A 138 58.90 -1.40 22.84
#